data_AF-A0A3A4V738-F1
#
_entry.id   AF-A0A3A4V738-F1
#
_cell.length_a   1.000
_cell.length_b   1.000
_cell.length_c   1.000
_cell.angle_alpha   90.00
_cell.angle_beta   90.00
_cell.angle_gamma   90.00
#
_symmetry.space_group_name_H-M   'P 1'
#
loop_
_entity.id
_entity.type
_entity.pdbx_description
1 polymer ?
#
loop_
_entity_poly.entity_id
_entity_poly.type
_entity_poly.pdbx_seq_one_letter_code
_entity_poly.pdbx_strand_id
1 'polypeptide(L)' 'MRRHVRRLDEHNNGKSKYTRFTKPFELVYKEEFRTRSEACKRELFLKSGKGRDLLKEIINKRD' A
#
# COMPACT_ATOMS: atom_id res chain seq x y z
N MET A 1 -4.47 9.49 -15.44
CA MET A 1 -3.40 9.94 -14.52
C MET A 1 -3.37 9.01 -13.30
N ARG A 2 -2.33 8.18 -13.14
CA ARG A 2 -2.27 7.12 -12.11
C ARG A 2 -2.11 7.73 -10.71
N ARG A 3 -3.20 7.77 -9.94
CA ARG A 3 -3.31 8.42 -8.61
C ARG A 3 -2.26 7.97 -7.59
N HIS A 4 -1.70 6.76 -7.73
CA HIS A 4 -0.73 6.17 -6.82
C HIS A 4 0.63 6.90 -6.81
N VAL A 5 1.06 7.43 -7.96
CA VAL A 5 2.36 8.11 -8.08
C VAL A 5 2.37 9.44 -7.32
N ARG A 6 1.30 10.24 -7.49
CA ARG A 6 1.16 11.54 -6.81
C ARG A 6 1.16 11.40 -5.29
N ARG A 7 0.49 10.36 -4.78
CA ARG A 7 0.35 10.13 -3.34
C ARG A 7 1.66 9.70 -2.71
N LEU A 8 2.41 8.83 -3.39
CA LEU A 8 3.74 8.41 -2.95
C LEU A 8 4.70 9.61 -2.86
N ASP A 9 4.68 10.48 -3.88
CA ASP A 9 5.46 11.70 -3.90
C ASP A 9 5.06 12.68 -2.77
N GLU A 10 3.76 12.90 -2.53
CA GLU A 10 3.28 13.74 -1.43
C GLU A 10 3.76 13.23 -0.05
N HIS A 11 3.73 11.91 0.16
CA HIS A 11 4.20 11.28 1.40
C HIS A 11 5.72 11.37 1.54
N ASN A 12 6.49 11.11 0.48
CA ASN A 12 7.94 11.24 0.48
C ASN A 12 8.43 12.69 0.58
N ASN A 13 7.63 13.66 0.13
CA ASN A 13 7.90 15.09 0.33
C ASN A 13 7.43 15.59 1.70
N GLY A 14 6.66 14.81 2.46
CA GLY A 14 6.37 15.09 3.88
C GLY A 14 5.34 16.17 4.08
N LYS A 15 4.44 16.28 3.11
CA LYS A 15 3.35 17.24 3.13
C LYS A 15 2.30 16.92 4.21
N SER A 16 2.40 15.77 4.87
CA SER A 16 1.53 15.36 5.97
C SER A 16 2.28 15.32 7.30
N LYS A 17 1.72 15.99 8.32
CA LYS A 17 2.29 16.13 9.68
C LYS A 17 2.68 14.80 10.31
N TYR A 18 1.87 13.75 10.09
CA TYR A 18 2.07 12.43 10.70
C TYR A 18 3.02 11.53 9.91
N THR A 19 3.02 11.63 8.58
CA THR A 19 3.84 10.76 7.71
C THR A 19 5.18 11.38 7.31
N ARG A 20 5.44 12.63 7.70
CA ARG A 20 6.68 13.36 7.41
C ARG A 20 7.93 12.66 7.96
N PHE A 21 7.83 12.04 9.13
CA PHE A 21 8.96 11.40 9.82
C PHE A 21 9.17 9.94 9.44
N THR A 22 8.21 9.31 8.75
CA THR A 22 8.21 7.87 8.42
C THR A 22 8.66 7.61 6.98
N LYS A 23 9.46 8.51 6.42
CA LYS A 23 9.99 8.41 5.06
C LYS A 23 11.35 7.70 5.06
N PRO A 24 11.77 7.10 3.94
CA PRO A 24 11.05 7.01 2.66
C PRO A 24 9.95 5.93 2.67
N PHE A 25 8.85 6.23 1.98
CA PHE A 25 7.84 5.24 1.61
C PHE A 25 8.20 4.60 0.28
N GLU A 26 8.15 3.28 0.25
CA GLU A 26 8.36 2.48 -0.95
C GLU A 26 7.11 1.68 -1.29
N LEU A 27 6.82 1.55 -2.58
CA LEU A 27 5.72 0.70 -3.04
C LEU A 27 6.20 -0.76 -3.08
N VAL A 28 5.79 -1.55 -2.09
CA VAL A 28 6.18 -2.96 -1.98
C VAL A 28 5.26 -3.89 -2.77
N TYR A 29 3.96 -3.56 -2.83
CA TYR A 29 2.96 -4.41 -3.45
C TYR A 29 1.83 -3.58 -4.06
N LYS A 30 1.35 -4.00 -5.23
CA LYS A 30 0.15 -3.45 -5.89
C LYS A 30 -0.61 -4.56 -6.62
N GLU A 31 -1.93 -4.47 -6.63
CA GLU A 31 -2.84 -5.32 -7.40
C GLU A 31 -3.83 -4.43 -8.15
N GLU A 32 -4.25 -4.86 -9.34
CA GLU A 32 -5.27 -4.16 -10.14
C GLU A 32 -6.55 -5.01 -10.19
N PHE A 33 -7.70 -4.36 -10.00
CA PHE A 33 -9.02 -4.99 -10.02
C PHE A 33 -9.92 -4.28 -11.03
N ARG A 34 -10.86 -5.02 -11.62
CA ARG A 34 -11.78 -4.46 -12.62
C ARG A 34 -12.86 -3.59 -11.97
N THR A 35 -13.28 -3.96 -10.76
CA THR A 35 -14.32 -3.22 -10.04
C THR A 35 -13.83 -2.70 -8.68
N ARG A 36 -14.45 -1.60 -8.23
CA ARG A 36 -14.21 -1.07 -6.88
C ARG A 36 -14.59 -2.08 -5.79
N SER A 37 -15.66 -2.85 -6.01
CA SER A 37 -16.15 -3.83 -5.02
C SER A 37 -15.11 -4.93 -4.76
N GLU A 38 -14.50 -5.47 -5.83
CA GLU A 38 -13.42 -6.45 -5.72
C GLU A 38 -12.21 -5.88 -4.98
N ALA A 39 -11.79 -4.66 -5.35
CA ALA A 39 -10.68 -3.98 -4.68
C ALA A 39 -10.95 -3.78 -3.18
N CYS A 40 -12.17 -3.37 -2.80
CA CYS A 40 -12.54 -3.20 -1.40
C CYS A 40 -12.59 -4.53 -0.63
N LYS A 41 -13.12 -5.60 -1.23
CA LYS A 41 -13.11 -6.95 -0.61
C LYS A 41 -11.68 -7.43 -0.38
N ARG A 42 -10.80 -7.21 -1.36
CA ARG A 42 -9.38 -7.54 -1.23
C ARG A 42 -8.71 -6.72 -0.13
N GLU A 43 -8.94 -5.40 -0.11
CA GLU A 43 -8.39 -4.52 0.92
C GLU A 43 -8.83 -4.97 2.33
N LEU A 44 -10.10 -5.33 2.50
CA LEU A 44 -10.62 -5.84 3.76
C LEU A 44 -9.93 -7.15 4.17
N PHE A 45 -9.77 -8.08 3.21
CA PHE A 45 -9.04 -9.31 3.44
C PHE A 45 -7.59 -9.02 3.85
N LEU A 46 -6.87 -8.13 3.16
CA LEU A 46 -5.49 -7.77 3.47
C LEU A 46 -5.33 -7.15 4.87
N LYS A 47 -6.36 -6.47 5.38
CA LYS A 47 -6.38 -5.93 6.74
C LYS A 47 -6.68 -6.97 7.83
N SER A 48 -7.19 -8.15 7.45
CA SER A 48 -7.44 -9.28 8.35
C SER A 48 -6.13 -9.94 8.82
N GLY A 49 -6.19 -10.81 9.84
CA GLY A 49 -5.00 -11.54 10.34
C GLY A 49 -4.29 -12.33 9.24
N LYS A 50 -5.03 -13.22 8.55
CA LYS A 50 -4.50 -14.00 7.42
C LYS A 50 -3.95 -13.13 6.29
N GLY A 51 -4.62 -12.00 6.02
CA GLY A 51 -4.16 -11.04 5.01
C GLY A 51 -2.83 -10.39 5.38
N ARG A 52 -2.62 -10.06 6.65
CA ARG A 52 -1.33 -9.52 7.14
C ARG A 52 -0.22 -10.55 7.05
N ASP A 53 -0.49 -11.81 7.31
CA ASP A 53 0.52 -12.87 7.18
C ASP A 53 0.94 -13.06 5.72
N LEU A 54 -0.03 -13.04 4.78
CA LEU A 54 0.26 -13.00 3.35
C LEU A 54 1.12 -11.77 2.97
N LEU A 55 0.81 -10.58 3.52
CA LEU A 55 1.61 -9.38 3.26
C LEU A 55 3.05 -9.52 3.78
N LYS A 56 3.25 -10.13 4.96
CA LYS A 56 4.60 -10.42 5.47
C LYS A 56 5.36 -11.34 4.53
N GLU A 57 4.73 -12.39 4.02
CA GLU A 57 5.38 -13.28 3.04
C GLU A 57 5.76 -12.54 1.76
N ILE A 58 4.88 -11.68 1.24
CA ILE A 58 5.16 -10.86 0.05
C ILE A 58 6.34 -9.91 0.30
N ILE A 59 6.39 -9.28 1.49
CA ILE A 59 7.46 -8.35 1.87
C ILE A 59 8.79 -9.09 2.09
N ASN A 60 8.76 -10.27 2.74
CA ASN A 60 9.97 -11.05 3.05
C ASN A 60 10.55 -11.78 1.83
N LYS A 61 9.77 -12.01 0.76
CA LYS A 61 10.28 -12.58 -0.50
C LYS A 61 11.11 -11.59 -1.34
N ARG A 62 11.37 -10.39 -0.82
CA ARG A 62 12.06 -9.32 -1.55
C ARG A 62 13.57 -9.28 -1.31
N ASP A 63 14.13 -10.29 -0.65
CA ASP A 63 15.57 -10.52 -0.43
C ASP A 63 16.18 -11.50 -1.46
#